data_AF-A0A7W3TMT8-F1
#
_entry.id   AF-A0A7W3TMT8-F1
#
_cell.length_a   1.000
_cell.length_b   1.000
_cell.length_c   1.000
_cell.angle_alpha   90.00
_cell.angle_beta   90.00
_cell.angle_gamma   90.00
#
_symmetry.space_group_name_H-M   'P 1'
#
loop_
_entity.id
_entity.type
_entity.pdbx_description
1 polymer ?
#
loop_
_entity_poly.entity_id
_entity_poly.type
_entity_poly.pdbx_seq_one_letter_code
_entity_poly.pdbx_strand_id
1 'polypeptide(L)'
;MKALITTSLAATLMAACVSTTPPAPANLGPLHGMPPQFQVLDRSTGSAHAASGPDCQSPLVDPRDGTRLVLMRSNNGAGDYRPDSIRYGLTISQLLRVDCHSGRPLGAVPAER
;
A
#
# COMPACT_ATOMS: atom_id res chain seq x y z
N MET A 1 -77.01 11.11 9.44
CA MET A 1 -76.27 11.80 8.35
C MET A 1 -74.81 11.39 8.44
N LYS A 2 -74.23 11.00 7.31
CA LYS A 2 -72.88 10.45 7.09
C LYS A 2 -71.76 11.43 7.46
N ALA A 3 -70.62 10.91 7.96
CA ALA A 3 -69.31 11.11 7.34
C ALA A 3 -68.24 10.23 8.05
N LEU A 4 -67.77 9.21 7.34
CA LEU A 4 -66.52 8.49 7.60
C LEU A 4 -65.38 9.31 7.00
N ILE A 5 -64.30 9.55 7.74
CA ILE A 5 -63.06 10.11 7.18
C ILE A 5 -61.88 9.31 7.73
N THR A 6 -61.44 8.33 6.95
CA THR A 6 -60.18 7.60 7.12
C THR A 6 -59.09 8.34 6.36
N THR A 7 -58.13 8.95 7.05
CA THR A 7 -56.95 9.58 6.45
C THR A 7 -55.84 8.55 6.30
N SER A 8 -55.60 8.12 5.06
CA SER A 8 -54.49 7.23 4.68
C SER A 8 -53.18 8.03 4.62
N LEU A 9 -52.23 7.72 5.50
CA LEU A 9 -50.85 8.23 5.42
C LEU A 9 -50.03 7.27 4.54
N ALA A 10 -49.85 7.61 3.27
CA ALA A 10 -48.97 6.87 2.36
C ALA A 10 -47.52 7.41 2.51
N ALA A 11 -46.68 6.69 3.24
CA ALA A 11 -45.25 6.99 3.37
C ALA A 11 -44.49 6.56 2.11
N THR A 12 -44.01 7.53 1.33
CA THR A 12 -43.19 7.32 0.13
C THR A 12 -41.72 7.21 0.54
N LEU A 13 -41.19 5.99 0.61
CA LEU A 13 -39.75 5.73 0.79
C LEU A 13 -39.01 5.96 -0.54
N MET A 14 -38.27 7.05 -0.64
CA MET A 14 -37.28 7.26 -1.71
C MET A 14 -36.04 6.41 -1.39
N ALA A 15 -35.95 5.22 -1.98
CA ALA A 15 -34.73 4.42 -1.98
C ALA A 15 -33.73 5.00 -3.01
N ALA A 16 -32.78 5.80 -2.55
CA ALA A 16 -31.68 6.27 -3.38
C ALA A 16 -30.60 5.17 -3.47
N CYS A 17 -30.56 4.46 -4.60
CA CYS A 17 -29.46 3.57 -4.91
C CYS A 17 -28.23 4.41 -5.29
N VAL A 18 -27.29 4.60 -4.35
CA VAL A 18 -25.94 5.07 -4.68
C VAL A 18 -25.20 3.90 -5.33
N SER A 19 -24.92 4.02 -6.62
CA SER A 19 -24.08 3.07 -7.35
C SER A 19 -22.61 3.47 -7.15
N THR A 20 -21.99 2.98 -6.09
CA THR A 20 -20.53 3.11 -5.91
C THR A 20 -19.86 2.17 -6.90
N THR A 21 -19.44 2.70 -8.05
CA THR A 21 -18.64 1.93 -9.01
C THR A 21 -17.23 1.79 -8.43
N PRO A 22 -16.73 0.58 -8.14
CA PRO A 22 -15.33 0.44 -7.72
C PRO A 22 -14.43 0.89 -8.89
N PRO A 23 -13.36 1.67 -8.62
CA PRO A 23 -12.40 2.00 -9.66
C PRO A 23 -11.90 0.70 -10.30
N ALA A 24 -11.84 0.69 -11.63
CA ALA A 24 -11.36 -0.47 -12.38
C ALA A 24 -9.99 -0.90 -11.81
N PRO A 25 -9.73 -2.21 -11.67
CA PRO A 25 -8.40 -2.67 -11.31
C PRO A 25 -7.46 -2.13 -12.38
N ALA A 26 -6.57 -1.21 -11.98
CA ALA A 26 -5.48 -0.81 -12.85
C ALA A 26 -4.82 -2.11 -13.32
N ASN A 27 -4.62 -2.25 -14.62
CA ASN A 27 -4.03 -3.45 -15.18
C ASN A 27 -2.53 -3.40 -14.83
N LEU A 28 -2.22 -3.84 -13.61
CA LEU A 28 -0.89 -3.76 -13.02
C LEU A 28 -0.14 -5.00 -13.47
N GLY A 29 0.88 -4.78 -14.29
CA GLY A 29 1.84 -5.82 -14.60
C GLY A 29 2.42 -6.43 -13.31
N PRO A 30 2.89 -7.69 -13.35
CA PRO A 30 3.48 -8.33 -12.20
C PRO A 30 4.65 -7.49 -11.68
N LEU A 31 4.88 -7.55 -10.37
CA LEU A 31 6.07 -6.93 -9.78
C LEU A 31 7.30 -7.51 -10.44
N HIS A 32 8.24 -6.65 -10.81
CA HIS A 32 9.40 -7.04 -11.58
C HIS A 32 10.60 -6.17 -11.22
N GLY A 33 11.80 -6.63 -11.59
CA GLY A 33 12.99 -5.82 -11.46
C GLY A 33 13.34 -5.44 -10.02
N MET A 34 12.94 -6.23 -9.00
CA MET A 34 13.42 -6.09 -7.61
C MET A 34 14.71 -6.90 -7.41
N PRO A 35 15.60 -6.51 -6.48
CA PRO A 35 16.76 -7.32 -6.13
C PRO A 35 16.31 -8.51 -5.27
N PRO A 36 17.15 -9.55 -5.11
CA PRO A 36 16.87 -10.63 -4.16
C PRO A 36 16.68 -10.12 -2.73
N GLN A 37 17.42 -9.08 -2.36
CA GLN A 37 17.37 -8.40 -1.07
C GLN A 37 17.78 -6.94 -1.23
N PHE A 38 17.09 -6.05 -0.53
CA PHE A 38 17.51 -4.66 -0.34
C PHE A 38 18.54 -4.57 0.79
N GLN A 39 19.37 -3.55 0.73
CA GLN A 39 20.38 -3.25 1.75
C GLN A 39 19.94 -2.05 2.58
N VAL A 40 20.45 -1.95 3.79
CA VAL A 40 20.23 -0.83 4.69
C VAL A 40 21.31 0.20 4.40
N LEU A 41 20.91 1.46 4.23
CA LEU A 41 21.85 2.56 4.07
C LEU A 41 22.20 3.15 5.43
N ASP A 42 23.47 3.01 5.83
CA ASP A 42 24.03 3.75 6.95
C ASP A 42 24.12 5.23 6.57
N ARG A 43 23.38 6.11 7.27
CA ARG A 43 23.40 7.55 6.97
C ARG A 43 24.68 8.25 7.41
N SER A 44 25.41 7.70 8.39
CA SER A 44 26.64 8.28 8.92
C SER A 44 27.83 8.01 8.02
N THR A 45 27.92 6.79 7.48
CA THR A 45 29.04 6.37 6.62
C THR A 45 28.69 6.39 5.13
N GLY A 46 27.40 6.44 4.78
CA GLY A 46 26.93 6.28 3.40
C GLY A 46 27.04 4.85 2.87
N SER A 47 27.44 3.89 3.71
CA SER A 47 27.66 2.50 3.30
C SER A 47 26.38 1.69 3.35
N ALA A 48 26.21 0.79 2.38
CA ALA A 48 25.10 -0.14 2.34
C ALA A 48 25.51 -1.50 2.92
N HIS A 49 24.66 -2.10 3.74
CA HIS A 49 24.89 -3.39 4.37
C HIS A 49 23.62 -4.24 4.37
N ALA A 50 23.73 -5.55 4.55
CA ALA A 50 22.56 -6.42 4.60
C ALA A 50 21.64 -6.03 5.76
N ALA A 51 20.32 -6.16 5.55
CA ALA A 51 19.37 -6.03 6.65
C ALA A 51 19.67 -7.11 7.70
N SER A 52 19.69 -6.72 8.97
CA SER A 52 19.89 -7.65 10.08
C SER A 52 19.12 -7.16 11.31
N GLY A 53 18.21 -8.00 11.80
CA GLY A 53 17.47 -7.74 13.05
C GLY A 53 15.95 -7.87 12.89
N PRO A 54 15.20 -7.72 13.99
CA PRO A 54 13.74 -7.80 13.96
C PRO A 54 13.08 -6.49 13.46
N ASP A 55 13.80 -5.38 13.54
CA ASP A 55 13.26 -4.05 13.30
C ASP A 55 13.43 -3.61 11.84
N CYS A 56 12.40 -2.93 11.33
CA CYS A 56 12.43 -2.35 10.00
C CYS A 56 13.32 -1.10 9.97
N GLN A 57 14.39 -1.15 9.18
CA GLN A 57 15.37 -0.08 9.05
C GLN A 57 15.08 0.81 7.84
N SER A 58 15.49 2.07 7.90
CA SER A 58 15.19 3.06 6.85
C SER A 58 16.31 4.09 6.69
N PRO A 59 16.72 4.44 5.45
CA PRO A 59 16.18 3.92 4.19
C PRO A 59 16.81 2.58 3.82
N LEU A 60 16.06 1.79 3.06
CA LEU A 60 16.64 0.68 2.30
C LEU A 60 17.13 1.19 0.94
N VAL A 61 18.02 0.44 0.29
CA VAL A 61 18.60 0.76 -1.01
C VAL A 61 18.66 -0.47 -1.90
N ASP A 62 18.38 -0.29 -3.19
CA ASP A 62 18.61 -1.32 -4.21
C ASP A 62 20.12 -1.38 -4.52
N PRO A 63 20.79 -2.52 -4.30
CA PRO A 63 22.23 -2.62 -4.52
C PRO A 63 22.64 -2.55 -6.00
N ARG A 64 21.70 -2.63 -6.95
CA ARG A 64 22.00 -2.61 -8.39
C ARG A 64 22.06 -1.20 -8.95
N ASP A 65 21.24 -0.28 -8.44
CA ASP A 65 21.10 1.06 -9.01
C ASP A 65 21.00 2.20 -7.98
N GLY A 66 21.00 1.89 -6.68
CA GLY A 66 20.98 2.90 -5.61
C GLY A 66 19.60 3.49 -5.32
N THR A 67 18.51 2.99 -5.91
CA THR A 67 17.14 3.42 -5.61
C THR A 67 16.88 3.35 -4.11
N ARG A 68 16.40 4.46 -3.51
CA ARG A 68 16.12 4.52 -2.07
C ARG A 68 14.67 4.19 -1.79
N LEU A 69 14.46 3.42 -0.72
CA LEU A 69 13.16 3.01 -0.23
C LEU A 69 12.97 3.56 1.19
N VAL A 70 11.96 4.41 1.37
CA VAL A 70 11.62 5.03 2.65
C VAL A 70 10.53 4.25 3.33
N LEU A 71 10.75 3.85 4.59
CA LEU A 71 9.75 3.16 5.40
C LEU A 71 8.55 4.07 5.65
N MET A 72 7.36 3.63 5.28
CA MET A 72 6.10 4.34 5.54
C MET A 72 5.40 3.80 6.78
N ARG A 73 5.41 2.48 6.98
CA ARG A 73 4.81 1.80 8.13
C ARG A 73 5.40 0.40 8.27
N SER A 74 5.42 -0.13 9.49
CA SER A 74 5.84 -1.51 9.78
C SER A 74 4.79 -2.24 10.59
N ASN A 75 4.70 -3.55 10.38
CA ASN A 75 3.87 -4.45 11.17
C ASN A 75 4.41 -5.88 11.07
N ASN A 76 4.46 -6.61 12.18
CA ASN A 76 4.77 -8.05 12.22
C ASN A 76 6.04 -8.45 11.44
N GLY A 77 7.14 -7.71 11.62
CA GLY A 77 8.42 -8.00 10.96
C GLY A 77 8.46 -7.67 9.45
N ALA A 78 7.43 -7.02 8.92
CA ALA A 78 7.40 -6.50 7.56
C ALA A 78 7.24 -4.98 7.54
N GLY A 79 7.89 -4.32 6.59
CA GLY A 79 7.79 -2.88 6.35
C GLY A 79 7.19 -2.61 4.99
N ASP A 80 6.34 -1.60 4.91
CA ASP A 80 5.81 -1.06 3.66
C ASP A 80 6.62 0.18 3.30
N TYR A 81 7.32 0.12 2.17
CA TYR A 81 8.27 1.14 1.74
C TYR A 81 7.80 1.84 0.48
N ARG A 82 8.10 3.13 0.38
CA ARG A 82 7.95 3.93 -0.84
C ARG A 82 9.31 4.08 -1.52
N PRO A 83 9.48 3.66 -2.78
CA PRO A 83 10.65 4.05 -3.55
C PRO A 83 10.62 5.56 -3.85
N ASP A 84 11.78 6.18 -3.94
CA ASP A 84 11.95 7.59 -4.33
C ASP A 84 11.47 7.92 -5.76
N SER A 85 11.26 6.89 -6.57
CA SER A 85 10.81 6.94 -7.96
C SER A 85 9.87 5.77 -8.27
N ILE A 86 8.95 5.94 -9.22
CA ILE A 86 8.03 4.87 -9.63
C ILE A 86 8.83 3.73 -10.25
N ARG A 87 8.87 2.58 -9.57
CA ARG A 87 9.70 1.42 -9.91
C ARG A 87 9.02 0.11 -9.52
N TYR A 88 9.61 -0.99 -9.95
CA TYR A 88 9.21 -2.35 -9.58
C TYR A 88 7.81 -2.78 -10.04
N GLY A 89 7.23 -2.07 -11.00
CA GLY A 89 5.83 -2.24 -11.39
C GLY A 89 4.82 -1.71 -10.38
N LEU A 90 5.25 -0.92 -9.40
CA LEU A 90 4.36 -0.27 -8.42
C LEU A 90 3.63 0.92 -9.04
N THR A 91 2.44 1.18 -8.53
CA THR A 91 1.72 2.45 -8.75
C THR A 91 1.90 3.43 -7.59
N ILE A 92 1.46 4.67 -7.81
CA ILE A 92 1.41 5.71 -6.77
C ILE A 92 0.56 5.33 -5.55
N SER A 93 -0.42 4.44 -5.75
CA SER A 93 -1.34 3.96 -4.71
C SER A 93 -0.85 2.67 -4.05
N GLN A 94 0.41 2.27 -4.28
CA GLN A 94 1.00 1.07 -3.71
C GLN A 94 2.31 1.36 -2.99
N LEU A 95 2.65 0.48 -2.07
CA LEU A 95 3.92 0.40 -1.37
C LEU A 95 4.54 -0.97 -1.59
N LEU A 96 5.86 -1.05 -1.53
CA LEU A 96 6.58 -2.32 -1.54
C LEU A 96 6.67 -2.88 -0.12
N ARG A 97 6.08 -4.05 0.11
CA ARG A 97 6.28 -4.79 1.35
C ARG A 97 7.60 -5.56 1.29
N VAL A 98 8.41 -5.38 2.33
CA VAL A 98 9.74 -6.00 2.48
C VAL A 98 9.81 -6.67 3.84
N ASP A 99 10.38 -7.88 3.89
CA ASP A 99 10.72 -8.58 5.12
C ASP A 99 11.87 -7.85 5.84
N CYS A 100 11.66 -7.41 7.08
CA CYS A 100 12.62 -6.56 7.79
C CYS A 100 13.84 -7.33 8.28
N HIS A 101 13.73 -8.66 8.41
CA HIS A 101 14.85 -9.50 8.82
C HIS A 101 15.89 -9.69 7.72
N SER A 102 15.43 -9.88 6.48
CA SER A 102 16.26 -10.28 5.34
C SER A 102 16.37 -9.23 4.24
N GLY A 103 15.54 -8.18 4.28
CA GLY A 103 15.45 -7.19 3.20
C GLY A 103 14.80 -7.75 1.93
N ARG A 104 14.18 -8.93 1.98
CA ARG A 104 13.58 -9.57 0.79
C ARG A 104 12.24 -8.90 0.42
N PRO A 105 12.01 -8.60 -0.87
CA PRO A 105 10.70 -8.15 -1.32
C PRO A 105 9.65 -9.24 -1.13
N LEU A 106 8.50 -8.88 -0.58
CA LEU A 106 7.36 -9.78 -0.36
C LEU A 106 6.20 -9.51 -1.32
N GLY A 107 6.02 -8.26 -1.76
CA GLY A 107 4.96 -7.92 -2.70
C GLY A 107 4.53 -6.46 -2.62
N ALA A 108 3.49 -6.12 -3.36
CA ALA A 108 2.88 -4.79 -3.33
C ALA A 108 1.65 -4.80 -2.42
N VAL A 109 1.44 -3.69 -1.73
CA VAL A 109 0.28 -3.48 -0.86
C VAL A 109 -0.32 -2.10 -1.10
N PRO A 110 -1.62 -1.89 -0.83
CA PRO A 110 -2.24 -0.58 -0.93
C PRO A 110 -1.52 0.45 -0.06
N ALA A 111 -1.31 1.66 -0.55
CA ALA A 111 -0.72 2.76 0.22
C ALA A 111 -1.69 3.32 1.26
N GLU A 112 -2.99 3.29 0.94
CA GLU A 112 -4.07 3.60 1.88
C GLU A 112 -4.22 2.45 2.89
N ARG A 113 -4.84 2.73 4.03
CA ARG A 113 -4.91 1.80 5.17
C ARG A 113 -6.34 1.32 5.36
#